data_AF-A0A2G2AVU6-F1
#
_entry.id   AF-A0A2G2AVU6-F1
#
_cell.length_a   1.000
_cell.length_b   1.000
_cell.length_c   1.000
_cell.angle_alpha   90.00
_cell.angle_beta   90.00
_cell.angle_gamma   90.00
#
_symmetry.space_group_name_H-M   'P 1'
#
loop_
_entity.id
_entity.type
_entity.pdbx_description
1 polymer ?
#
loop_
_entity_poly.entity_id
_entity_poly.type
_entity_poly.pdbx_seq_one_letter_code
_entity_poly.pdbx_strand_id
1 'polypeptide(L)'
;MEKKQVNEEIKKKRNFSKWLVLIIAIPCIVVAIHFNFYFGLKQEFNASKSVNPKATAYFLHASAITVSWINILHSVVGVSYDNPIMKPILSLRDYYFNLGEEYVNEDNAENVIWWSYNYSRMYGFAIGDDNNVYSIQKLEKKTQKELRTKVYGYIVKLGTYGVKGIHSISNDSLSDMTGLVSGYMLGISEMYKGKTGAEKGINFYLDKEMNKTLKDIYKYYYQASMKSAMPINSKDYYSFFRFDLLEAIIFRTMYQNSTFLEPLCKTTYVNDYMSLFEKLIKWSNNSSVLKTNGEKHISELFKKIALSSNPNKVSTHILKAIDMRCSNYPQVKEFLELKKIKGKK
;
A
#
# COMPACT_ATOMS: atom_id res chain seq x y z
N MET A 1 -34.52 53.44 38.38
CA MET A 1 -34.25 52.02 38.68
C MET A 1 -34.81 51.11 37.59
N GLU A 2 -36.07 51.34 37.18
CA GLU A 2 -36.81 50.58 36.15
C GLU A 2 -36.15 50.54 34.75
N LYS A 3 -35.65 51.66 34.22
CA LYS A 3 -34.94 51.70 32.91
C LYS A 3 -33.66 50.84 32.86
N LYS A 4 -33.03 50.59 34.02
CA LYS A 4 -31.79 49.79 34.09
C LYS A 4 -32.12 48.29 34.01
N GLN A 5 -33.21 47.87 34.65
CA GLN A 5 -33.72 46.50 34.58
C GLN A 5 -34.23 46.13 33.18
N VAL A 6 -34.97 47.02 32.51
CA VAL A 6 -35.44 46.79 31.12
C VAL A 6 -34.28 46.65 30.14
N ASN A 7 -33.22 47.47 30.27
CA ASN A 7 -32.03 47.36 29.42
C ASN A 7 -31.21 46.08 29.69
N GLU A 8 -31.18 45.59 30.94
CA GLU A 8 -30.53 44.32 31.28
C GLU A 8 -31.30 43.12 30.72
N GLU A 9 -32.63 43.13 30.76
CA GLU A 9 -33.46 42.08 30.15
C GLU A 9 -33.32 42.04 28.62
N ILE A 10 -33.34 43.20 27.95
CA ILE A 10 -33.12 43.28 26.50
C ILE A 10 -31.72 42.76 26.13
N LYS A 11 -30.70 43.13 26.91
CA LYS A 11 -29.32 42.64 26.71
C LYS A 11 -29.21 41.13 26.93
N LYS A 12 -29.88 40.59 27.95
CA LYS A 12 -29.94 39.14 28.24
C LYS A 12 -30.65 38.37 27.12
N LYS A 13 -31.79 38.87 26.63
CA LYS A 13 -32.55 38.28 25.50
C LYS A 13 -31.75 38.30 24.19
N ARG A 14 -31.03 39.40 23.92
CA ARG A 14 -30.13 39.52 22.76
C ARG A 14 -28.94 38.57 22.85
N ASN A 15 -28.33 38.41 24.04
CA ASN A 15 -27.24 37.47 24.25
C ASN A 15 -27.72 36.01 24.15
N PHE A 16 -28.90 35.69 24.68
CA PHE A 16 -29.52 34.36 24.54
C PHE A 16 -29.80 34.01 23.08
N SER A 17 -30.36 34.94 22.30
CA SER A 17 -30.57 34.75 20.85
C SER A 17 -29.26 34.51 20.09
N LYS A 18 -28.17 35.21 20.43
CA LYS A 18 -26.85 34.98 19.83
C LYS A 18 -26.30 33.59 20.15
N TRP A 19 -26.42 33.14 21.40
CA TRP A 19 -26.01 31.79 21.78
C TRP A 19 -26.86 30.71 21.11
N LEU A 20 -28.17 30.92 21.01
CA LEU A 20 -29.08 30.03 20.29
C LEU A 20 -28.69 29.89 18.82
N VAL A 21 -28.35 30.99 18.15
CA VAL A 21 -27.87 30.99 16.76
C VAL A 21 -26.57 30.20 16.64
N LEU A 22 -25.60 30.36 17.55
CA LEU A 22 -24.35 29.60 17.52
C LEU A 22 -24.58 28.10 17.76
N ILE A 23 -25.44 27.75 18.72
CA ILE A 23 -25.79 26.36 19.06
C ILE A 23 -26.43 25.64 17.86
N ILE A 24 -27.21 26.33 17.04
CA ILE A 24 -27.87 25.75 15.85
C ILE A 24 -26.97 25.81 14.62
N ALA A 25 -26.29 26.94 14.39
CA ALA A 25 -25.49 27.17 13.20
C ALA A 25 -24.29 26.22 13.11
N ILE A 26 -23.60 25.95 14.23
CA ILE A 26 -22.43 25.07 14.23
C ILE A 26 -22.79 23.65 13.78
N PRO A 27 -23.80 22.95 14.36
CA PRO A 27 -24.27 21.67 13.85
C PRO A 27 -24.70 21.70 12.39
N CYS A 28 -25.42 22.75 11.96
CA CYS A 28 -25.83 22.88 10.56
C CYS A 28 -24.64 22.98 9.60
N ILE A 29 -23.60 23.75 9.97
CA ILE A 29 -22.36 23.87 9.17
C ILE A 29 -21.64 22.52 9.12
N VAL A 30 -21.52 21.81 10.26
CA VAL A 30 -20.92 20.48 10.33
C VAL A 30 -21.64 19.50 9.40
N VAL A 31 -22.97 19.48 9.44
CA VAL A 31 -23.80 18.63 8.57
C VAL A 31 -23.64 19.02 7.10
N ALA A 32 -23.64 20.31 6.78
CA ALA A 32 -23.47 20.80 5.41
C ALA A 32 -22.10 20.43 4.83
N ILE A 33 -21.02 20.56 5.61
CA ILE A 33 -19.67 20.13 5.22
C ILE A 33 -19.66 18.63 4.93
N HIS A 34 -20.22 17.81 5.83
CA HIS A 34 -20.29 16.36 5.63
C HIS A 34 -21.00 16.00 4.32
N PHE A 35 -22.17 16.59 4.05
CA PHE A 35 -22.92 16.29 2.83
C PHE A 35 -22.22 16.79 1.56
N ASN A 36 -21.54 17.94 1.62
CA ASN A 36 -20.75 18.42 0.49
C ASN A 36 -19.66 17.42 0.09
N PHE A 37 -18.88 16.91 1.06
CA PHE A 37 -17.90 15.86 0.79
C PHE A 37 -18.54 14.55 0.36
N TYR A 38 -19.65 14.13 0.99
CA TYR A 38 -20.38 12.93 0.62
C TYR A 38 -20.80 12.94 -0.86
N PHE A 39 -21.43 14.03 -1.32
CA PHE A 39 -21.88 14.14 -2.71
C PHE A 39 -20.72 14.29 -3.69
N GLY A 40 -19.66 15.01 -3.33
CA GLY A 40 -18.43 15.09 -4.12
C GLY A 40 -17.81 13.71 -4.34
N LEU A 41 -17.62 12.93 -3.26
CA LEU A 41 -17.08 11.57 -3.32
C LEU A 41 -18.00 10.62 -4.10
N LYS A 42 -19.33 10.76 -3.93
CA LYS A 42 -20.30 9.96 -4.69
C LYS A 42 -20.12 10.14 -6.20
N GLN A 43 -19.82 11.36 -6.64
CA GLN A 43 -19.53 11.65 -8.04
C GLN A 43 -18.16 11.14 -8.47
N GLU A 44 -17.11 11.43 -7.68
CA GLU A 44 -15.71 11.06 -7.96
C GLU A 44 -15.56 9.54 -8.16
N PHE A 45 -16.13 8.75 -7.25
CA PHE A 45 -16.08 7.28 -7.31
C PHE A 45 -17.12 6.67 -8.24
N ASN A 46 -17.93 7.48 -8.94
CA ASN A 46 -19.06 7.02 -9.75
C ASN A 46 -19.98 6.07 -8.97
N ALA A 47 -20.16 6.35 -7.67
CA ALA A 47 -20.77 5.44 -6.70
C ALA A 47 -22.27 5.17 -6.97
N SER A 48 -22.90 5.98 -7.83
CA SER A 48 -24.26 5.73 -8.31
C SER A 48 -24.37 4.45 -9.16
N LYS A 49 -23.27 3.95 -9.71
CA LYS A 49 -23.23 2.70 -10.49
C LYS A 49 -22.83 1.48 -9.65
N SER A 50 -22.67 1.64 -8.33
CA SER A 50 -22.25 0.55 -7.46
C SER A 50 -23.22 -0.63 -7.56
N VAL A 51 -22.65 -1.83 -7.57
CA VAL A 51 -23.43 -3.07 -7.49
C VAL A 51 -23.91 -3.37 -6.07
N ASN A 52 -23.38 -2.69 -5.03
CA ASN A 52 -23.87 -2.75 -3.65
C ASN A 52 -24.19 -1.34 -3.10
N PRO A 53 -25.24 -0.66 -3.60
CA PRO A 53 -25.52 0.74 -3.28
C PRO A 53 -25.68 1.01 -1.78
N LYS A 54 -26.18 0.04 -1.01
CA LYS A 54 -26.31 0.16 0.46
C LYS A 54 -24.94 0.16 1.16
N ALA A 55 -24.06 -0.79 0.83
CA ALA A 55 -22.70 -0.82 1.36
C ALA A 55 -21.93 0.45 0.98
N THR A 56 -22.02 0.83 -0.30
CA THR A 56 -21.37 2.04 -0.83
C THR A 56 -21.83 3.32 -0.13
N ALA A 57 -23.12 3.45 0.20
CA ALA A 57 -23.61 4.61 0.95
C ALA A 57 -22.92 4.72 2.33
N TYR A 58 -22.80 3.60 3.06
CA TYR A 58 -22.10 3.59 4.34
C TYR A 58 -20.60 3.89 4.19
N PHE A 59 -19.94 3.33 3.18
CA PHE A 59 -18.54 3.66 2.90
C PHE A 59 -18.34 5.11 2.49
N LEU A 60 -19.29 5.73 1.78
CA LEU A 60 -19.25 7.17 1.47
C LEU A 60 -19.40 8.02 2.73
N HIS A 61 -20.22 7.62 3.70
CA HIS A 61 -20.29 8.30 4.99
C HIS A 61 -18.94 8.22 5.74
N ALA A 62 -18.33 7.03 5.80
CA ALA A 62 -17.00 6.87 6.39
C ALA A 62 -15.95 7.73 5.67
N SER A 63 -15.96 7.71 4.34
CA SER A 63 -15.04 8.47 3.49
C SER A 63 -15.21 9.98 3.64
N ALA A 64 -16.45 10.46 3.72
CA ALA A 64 -16.74 11.86 3.98
C ALA A 64 -16.17 12.28 5.34
N ILE A 65 -16.33 11.47 6.39
CA ILE A 65 -15.73 11.73 7.71
C ILE A 65 -14.20 11.76 7.62
N THR A 66 -13.60 10.83 6.88
CA THR A 66 -12.15 10.77 6.66
C THR A 66 -11.63 12.06 6.03
N VAL A 67 -12.27 12.55 4.96
CA VAL A 67 -11.78 13.73 4.24
C VAL A 67 -12.10 15.02 4.99
N SER A 68 -13.32 15.17 5.51
CA SER A 68 -13.78 16.43 6.08
C SER A 68 -13.31 16.67 7.51
N TRP A 69 -13.12 15.60 8.30
CA TRP A 69 -12.81 15.75 9.72
C TRP A 69 -11.42 15.21 10.05
N ILE A 70 -11.15 13.95 9.71
CA ILE A 70 -9.90 13.30 10.10
C ILE A 70 -8.72 13.96 9.39
N ASN A 71 -8.79 14.10 8.07
CA ASN A 71 -7.70 14.68 7.28
C ASN A 71 -7.48 16.16 7.61
N ILE A 72 -8.54 16.94 7.85
CA ILE A 72 -8.41 18.35 8.25
C ILE A 72 -7.75 18.45 9.63
N LEU A 73 -8.28 17.75 10.63
CA LEU A 73 -7.73 17.79 11.98
C LEU A 73 -6.27 17.31 12.01
N HIS A 74 -5.97 16.22 11.31
CA HIS A 74 -4.64 15.65 11.30
C HIS A 74 -3.64 16.48 10.48
N SER A 75 -3.99 16.84 9.25
CA SER A 75 -3.04 17.47 8.31
C SER A 75 -2.98 18.99 8.45
N VAL A 76 -4.10 19.64 8.79
CA VAL A 76 -4.18 21.11 8.85
C VAL A 76 -3.99 21.60 10.27
N VAL A 77 -4.61 20.94 11.25
CA VAL A 77 -4.56 21.35 12.67
C VAL A 77 -3.40 20.65 13.41
N GLY A 78 -2.82 19.59 12.84
CA GLY A 78 -1.71 18.85 13.46
C GLY A 78 -2.13 17.95 14.62
N VAL A 79 -3.42 17.56 14.67
CA VAL A 79 -3.94 16.67 15.71
C VAL A 79 -3.52 15.24 15.44
N SER A 80 -2.77 14.64 16.37
CA SER A 80 -2.41 13.22 16.28
C SER A 80 -3.64 12.30 16.37
N TYR A 81 -3.56 11.13 15.74
CA TYR A 81 -4.65 10.16 15.72
C TYR A 81 -5.04 9.61 17.11
N ASP A 82 -4.12 9.61 18.07
CA ASP A 82 -4.34 9.14 19.45
C ASP A 82 -4.96 10.22 20.36
N ASN A 83 -5.12 11.44 19.84
CA ASN A 83 -5.69 12.55 20.58
C ASN A 83 -7.15 12.25 21.00
N PRO A 84 -7.57 12.57 22.24
CA PRO A 84 -8.94 12.38 22.70
C PRO A 84 -10.02 13.02 21.81
N ILE A 85 -9.71 14.13 21.13
CA ILE A 85 -10.61 14.81 20.19
C ILE A 85 -10.79 13.99 18.90
N MET A 86 -9.74 13.29 18.45
CA MET A 86 -9.77 12.49 17.22
C MET A 86 -10.51 11.16 17.42
N LYS A 87 -10.37 10.52 18.59
CA LYS A 87 -10.99 9.22 18.91
C LYS A 87 -12.48 9.08 18.58
N PRO A 88 -13.38 10.01 18.97
CA PRO A 88 -14.80 9.88 18.64
C PRO A 88 -15.06 9.97 17.12
N ILE A 89 -14.26 10.75 16.39
CA ILE A 89 -14.38 10.90 14.94
C ILE A 89 -13.92 9.62 14.23
N LEU A 90 -12.80 9.03 14.68
CA LEU A 90 -12.32 7.73 14.21
C LEU A 90 -13.37 6.63 14.48
N SER A 91 -13.98 6.64 15.67
CA SER A 91 -15.03 5.68 16.04
C SER A 91 -16.27 5.83 15.16
N LEU A 92 -16.66 7.06 14.82
CA LEU A 92 -17.79 7.32 13.93
C LEU A 92 -17.50 6.87 12.49
N ARG A 93 -16.28 7.11 11.97
CA ARG A 93 -15.84 6.55 10.69
C ARG A 93 -15.90 5.03 10.72
N ASP A 94 -15.35 4.40 11.76
CA ASP A 94 -15.26 2.94 11.89
C ASP A 94 -16.65 2.30 11.99
N TYR A 95 -17.58 2.95 12.69
CA TYR A 95 -18.98 2.54 12.74
C TYR A 95 -19.60 2.46 11.34
N TYR A 96 -19.52 3.53 10.56
CA TYR A 96 -20.05 3.53 9.19
C TYR A 96 -19.31 2.56 8.29
N PHE A 97 -17.99 2.45 8.43
CA PHE A 97 -17.21 1.51 7.62
C PHE A 97 -17.61 0.05 7.88
N ASN A 98 -17.77 -0.33 9.16
CA ASN A 98 -18.18 -1.69 9.54
C ASN A 98 -19.60 -2.00 9.06
N LEU A 99 -20.54 -1.05 9.15
CA LEU A 99 -21.85 -1.22 8.51
C LEU A 99 -21.72 -1.44 7.02
N GLY A 100 -20.82 -0.73 6.34
CA GLY A 100 -20.53 -0.97 4.93
C GLY A 100 -20.10 -2.41 4.67
N GLU A 101 -19.11 -2.91 5.42
CA GLU A 101 -18.59 -4.29 5.31
C GLU A 101 -19.67 -5.37 5.45
N GLU A 102 -20.66 -5.18 6.34
CA GLU A 102 -21.77 -6.12 6.52
C GLU A 102 -22.66 -6.28 5.29
N TYR A 103 -22.74 -5.27 4.42
CA TYR A 103 -23.59 -5.27 3.23
C TYR A 103 -22.84 -5.56 1.93
N VAL A 104 -21.55 -5.88 2.00
CA VAL A 104 -20.73 -6.13 0.81
C VAL A 104 -21.05 -7.49 0.22
N ASN A 105 -21.30 -7.54 -1.09
CA ASN A 105 -21.37 -8.79 -1.83
C ASN A 105 -19.99 -9.48 -1.89
N GLU A 106 -19.97 -10.80 -1.69
CA GLU A 106 -18.75 -11.61 -1.71
C GLU A 106 -18.01 -11.54 -3.05
N ASP A 107 -18.74 -11.40 -4.16
CA ASP A 107 -18.22 -11.39 -5.55
C ASP A 107 -17.83 -9.99 -6.08
N ASN A 108 -17.66 -9.01 -5.18
CA ASN A 108 -17.17 -7.67 -5.49
C ASN A 108 -16.16 -7.19 -4.44
N ALA A 109 -15.01 -6.69 -4.89
CA ALA A 109 -13.94 -6.19 -4.02
C ALA A 109 -14.02 -4.68 -3.74
N GLU A 110 -15.18 -4.03 -3.89
CA GLU A 110 -15.29 -2.57 -3.66
C GLU A 110 -14.90 -2.15 -2.23
N ASN A 111 -15.13 -3.02 -1.24
CA ASN A 111 -14.76 -2.75 0.14
C ASN A 111 -13.26 -2.58 0.32
N VAL A 112 -12.47 -3.20 -0.57
CA VAL A 112 -11.02 -3.01 -0.63
C VAL A 112 -10.66 -1.57 -1.01
N ILE A 113 -11.35 -1.00 -2.00
CA ILE A 113 -11.16 0.39 -2.43
C ILE A 113 -11.53 1.36 -1.30
N TRP A 114 -12.68 1.13 -0.69
CA TRP A 114 -13.13 1.94 0.43
C TRP A 114 -12.20 1.82 1.63
N TRP A 115 -11.68 0.63 1.91
CA TRP A 115 -10.70 0.44 2.98
C TRP A 115 -9.42 1.22 2.72
N SER A 116 -8.87 1.09 1.51
CA SER A 116 -7.68 1.85 1.10
C SER A 116 -7.90 3.35 1.25
N TYR A 117 -9.05 3.87 0.82
CA TYR A 117 -9.35 5.30 0.95
C TYR A 117 -9.43 5.77 2.41
N ASN A 118 -10.05 4.97 3.29
CA ASN A 118 -10.33 5.37 4.68
C ASN A 118 -9.15 5.14 5.64
N TYR A 119 -8.31 4.14 5.37
CA TYR A 119 -7.36 3.63 6.36
C TYR A 119 -5.90 3.64 5.92
N SER A 120 -5.61 3.61 4.61
CA SER A 120 -4.23 3.44 4.13
C SER A 120 -3.29 4.54 4.64
N ARG A 121 -3.75 5.80 4.69
CA ARG A 121 -2.96 6.92 5.21
C ARG A 121 -2.70 6.78 6.72
N MET A 122 -3.72 6.45 7.49
CA MET A 122 -3.61 6.28 8.95
C MET A 122 -2.65 5.15 9.32
N TYR A 123 -2.62 4.06 8.55
CA TYR A 123 -1.69 2.95 8.78
C TYR A 123 -0.33 3.11 8.08
N GLY A 124 -0.09 4.20 7.37
CA GLY A 124 1.18 4.49 6.69
C GLY A 124 1.43 3.65 5.43
N PHE A 125 0.37 3.19 4.76
CA PHE A 125 0.46 2.40 3.52
C PHE A 125 0.57 3.28 2.27
N ALA A 126 -0.03 4.48 2.29
CA ALA A 126 -0.06 5.39 1.14
C ALA A 126 0.95 6.55 1.27
N ILE A 127 1.13 7.10 2.47
CA ILE A 127 2.02 8.23 2.76
C ILE A 127 2.76 7.93 4.06
N GLY A 128 4.09 7.99 4.02
CA GLY A 128 4.91 7.87 5.22
C GLY A 128 4.81 9.15 6.05
N ASP A 129 4.38 9.01 7.29
CA ASP A 129 4.46 10.05 8.31
C ASP A 129 5.19 9.46 9.53
N ASP A 130 6.44 9.89 9.71
CA ASP A 130 7.30 9.41 10.78
C ASP A 130 6.79 9.78 12.17
N ASN A 131 5.82 10.69 12.30
CA ASN A 131 5.17 11.04 13.55
C ASN A 131 3.85 10.30 13.78
N ASN A 132 3.31 9.62 12.77
CA ASN A 132 2.06 8.90 12.88
C ASN A 132 2.21 7.65 13.75
N VAL A 133 1.66 7.67 14.97
CA VAL A 133 1.69 6.56 15.94
C VAL A 133 0.84 5.35 15.52
N TYR A 134 -0.06 5.53 14.56
CA TYR A 134 -0.89 4.46 13.99
C TYR A 134 -0.25 3.79 12.78
N SER A 135 0.95 4.22 12.35
CA SER A 135 1.66 3.52 11.29
C SER A 135 1.85 2.05 11.67
N ILE A 136 1.68 1.14 10.71
CA ILE A 136 1.67 -0.30 11.00
C ILE A 136 2.90 -0.76 11.78
N GLN A 137 4.06 -0.15 11.55
CA GLN A 137 5.31 -0.49 12.20
C GLN A 137 5.35 -0.14 13.69
N LYS A 138 4.53 0.83 14.13
CA LYS A 138 4.46 1.31 15.52
C LYS A 138 3.32 0.70 16.33
N LEU A 139 2.39 0.00 15.67
CA LEU A 139 1.30 -0.70 16.35
C LEU A 139 1.84 -1.88 17.18
N GLU A 140 1.07 -2.30 18.19
CA GLU A 140 1.35 -3.54 18.91
C GLU A 140 1.34 -4.75 17.98
N LYS A 141 2.18 -5.75 18.26
CA LYS A 141 2.37 -6.93 17.39
C LYS A 141 1.08 -7.68 17.08
N LYS A 142 0.15 -7.77 18.05
CA LYS A 142 -1.16 -8.40 17.87
C LYS A 142 -1.97 -7.64 16.80
N THR A 143 -2.10 -6.33 16.96
CA THR A 143 -2.80 -5.44 16.03
C THR A 143 -2.15 -5.46 14.64
N GLN A 144 -0.82 -5.50 14.55
CA GLN A 144 -0.12 -5.67 13.28
C GLN A 144 -0.55 -6.96 12.56
N LYS A 145 -0.62 -8.09 13.30
CA LYS A 145 -1.01 -9.38 12.73
C LYS A 145 -2.46 -9.36 12.23
N GLU A 146 -3.38 -8.81 13.01
CA GLU A 146 -4.80 -8.68 12.64
C GLU A 146 -4.95 -7.82 11.38
N LEU A 147 -4.28 -6.66 11.35
CA LEU A 147 -4.30 -5.76 10.20
C LEU A 147 -3.72 -6.42 8.94
N ARG A 148 -2.57 -7.10 9.03
CA ARG A 148 -1.98 -7.81 7.89
C ARG A 148 -2.87 -8.96 7.40
N THR A 149 -3.55 -9.66 8.30
CA THR A 149 -4.51 -10.71 7.93
C THR A 149 -5.68 -10.12 7.14
N LYS A 150 -6.22 -8.98 7.58
CA LYS A 150 -7.27 -8.25 6.87
C LYS A 150 -6.79 -7.78 5.48
N VAL A 151 -5.60 -7.19 5.40
CA VAL A 151 -4.99 -6.71 4.15
C VAL A 151 -4.72 -7.86 3.18
N TYR A 152 -4.23 -9.00 3.67
CA TYR A 152 -4.09 -10.22 2.88
C TYR A 152 -5.44 -10.66 2.28
N GLY A 153 -6.50 -10.71 3.10
CA GLY A 153 -7.86 -11.01 2.64
C GLY A 153 -8.32 -10.05 1.53
N TYR A 154 -8.01 -8.76 1.65
CA TYR A 154 -8.31 -7.78 0.62
C TYR A 154 -7.51 -7.96 -0.68
N ILE A 155 -6.21 -8.30 -0.59
CA ILE A 155 -5.38 -8.64 -1.77
C ILE A 155 -6.01 -9.83 -2.52
N VAL A 156 -6.37 -10.89 -1.78
CA VAL A 156 -7.01 -12.09 -2.37
C VAL A 156 -8.34 -11.73 -3.02
N LYS A 157 -9.20 -10.99 -2.31
CA LYS A 157 -10.53 -10.59 -2.79
C LYS A 157 -10.43 -9.75 -4.06
N LEU A 158 -9.53 -8.77 -4.08
CA LEU A 158 -9.30 -7.88 -5.22
C LEU A 158 -8.78 -8.64 -6.44
N GLY A 159 -7.81 -9.55 -6.28
CA GLY A 159 -7.30 -10.36 -7.38
C GLY A 159 -8.30 -11.38 -7.93
N THR A 160 -9.19 -11.89 -7.07
CA THR A 160 -10.21 -12.89 -7.43
C THR A 160 -11.38 -12.24 -8.16
N TYR A 161 -12.02 -11.24 -7.55
CA TYR A 161 -13.32 -10.73 -7.98
C TYR A 161 -13.24 -9.40 -8.75
N GLY A 162 -12.16 -8.64 -8.55
CA GLY A 162 -12.06 -7.27 -9.05
C GLY A 162 -13.10 -6.33 -8.45
N VAL A 163 -13.16 -5.10 -8.96
CA VAL A 163 -14.11 -4.06 -8.52
C VAL A 163 -15.14 -3.81 -9.62
N LYS A 164 -16.42 -3.79 -9.25
CA LYS A 164 -17.54 -3.54 -10.16
C LYS A 164 -18.36 -2.36 -9.68
N GLY A 165 -18.76 -1.49 -10.61
CA GLY A 165 -19.74 -0.43 -10.37
C GLY A 165 -19.21 0.84 -9.69
N ILE A 166 -17.98 0.85 -9.17
CA ILE A 166 -17.33 2.06 -8.68
C ILE A 166 -15.95 2.24 -9.33
N HIS A 167 -15.48 3.47 -9.39
CA HIS A 167 -14.12 3.77 -9.80
C HIS A 167 -13.16 3.64 -8.61
N SER A 168 -11.92 3.25 -8.90
CA SER A 168 -10.81 3.39 -7.96
C SER A 168 -10.32 4.84 -7.94
N ILE A 169 -9.71 5.28 -6.84
CA ILE A 169 -9.01 6.57 -6.71
C ILE A 169 -7.97 6.76 -7.83
N SER A 170 -7.32 5.67 -8.22
CA SER A 170 -6.30 5.65 -9.28
C SER A 170 -6.87 5.29 -10.65
N ASN A 171 -8.19 5.02 -10.72
CA ASN A 171 -8.88 4.34 -11.82
C ASN A 171 -8.30 2.96 -12.18
N ASP A 172 -7.41 2.40 -11.35
CA ASP A 172 -6.72 1.15 -11.60
C ASP A 172 -6.65 0.30 -10.33
N SER A 173 -7.46 -0.77 -10.29
CA SER A 173 -7.46 -1.72 -9.18
C SER A 173 -6.07 -2.29 -8.88
N LEU A 174 -5.15 -2.30 -9.84
CA LEU A 174 -3.79 -2.75 -9.57
C LEU A 174 -2.98 -1.75 -8.74
N SER A 175 -3.24 -0.44 -8.87
CA SER A 175 -2.61 0.56 -8.00
C SER A 175 -2.98 0.33 -6.55
N ASP A 176 -4.28 0.11 -6.28
CA ASP A 176 -4.77 -0.19 -4.94
C ASP A 176 -4.17 -1.50 -4.43
N MET A 177 -4.11 -2.53 -5.29
CA MET A 177 -3.47 -3.79 -4.94
C MET A 177 -1.99 -3.61 -4.60
N THR A 178 -1.28 -2.76 -5.34
CA THR A 178 0.14 -2.46 -5.12
C THR A 178 0.34 -1.79 -3.77
N GLY A 179 -0.50 -0.80 -3.44
CA GLY A 179 -0.49 -0.15 -2.12
C GLY A 179 -0.74 -1.13 -0.98
N LEU A 180 -1.69 -2.06 -1.15
CA LEU A 180 -1.97 -3.10 -0.15
C LEU A 180 -0.82 -4.08 0.03
N VAL A 181 -0.21 -4.52 -1.08
CA VAL A 181 0.93 -5.44 -1.03
C VAL A 181 2.14 -4.76 -0.40
N SER A 182 2.43 -3.52 -0.78
CA SER A 182 3.48 -2.71 -0.16
C SER A 182 3.27 -2.56 1.35
N GLY A 183 2.05 -2.17 1.77
CA GLY A 183 1.67 -2.08 3.18
C GLY A 183 1.76 -3.41 3.93
N TYR A 184 1.35 -4.51 3.29
CA TYR A 184 1.50 -5.86 3.83
C TYR A 184 2.97 -6.24 4.05
N MET A 185 3.88 -5.82 3.17
CA MET A 185 5.31 -6.10 3.29
C MET A 185 6.04 -5.14 4.23
N LEU A 186 5.49 -3.95 4.48
CA LEU A 186 6.15 -2.90 5.23
C LEU A 186 6.48 -3.34 6.66
N GLY A 187 7.79 -3.44 6.98
CA GLY A 187 8.29 -3.78 8.31
C GLY A 187 7.94 -5.19 8.80
N ILE A 188 7.53 -6.10 7.91
CA ILE A 188 7.05 -7.44 8.30
C ILE A 188 8.14 -8.29 8.98
N SER A 189 9.41 -8.09 8.65
CA SER A 189 10.54 -8.77 9.31
C SER A 189 10.64 -8.40 10.79
N GLU A 190 10.23 -7.19 11.18
CA GLU A 190 10.30 -6.72 12.57
C GLU A 190 9.35 -7.47 13.52
N MET A 191 8.39 -8.21 12.97
CA MET A 191 7.49 -9.06 13.76
C MET A 191 8.18 -10.31 14.30
N TYR A 192 9.28 -10.73 13.70
CA TYR A 192 9.98 -11.96 14.05
C TYR A 192 10.88 -11.78 15.27
N LYS A 193 11.19 -12.90 15.95
CA LYS A 193 12.14 -12.89 17.08
C LYS A 193 13.55 -12.63 16.56
N GLY A 194 14.38 -11.95 17.34
CA GLY A 194 15.78 -11.66 17.01
C GLY A 194 16.28 -10.42 17.74
N LYS A 195 17.55 -10.43 18.13
CA LYS A 195 18.26 -9.30 18.76
C LYS A 195 18.69 -8.26 17.73
N THR A 196 18.91 -8.68 16.48
CA THR A 196 19.32 -7.80 15.37
C THR A 196 18.31 -7.85 14.22
N GLY A 197 18.31 -6.82 13.37
CA GLY A 197 17.50 -6.81 12.14
C GLY A 197 17.84 -7.97 11.19
N ALA A 198 19.11 -8.42 11.18
CA ALA A 198 19.55 -9.56 10.40
C ALA A 198 18.94 -10.88 10.89
N GLU A 199 18.94 -11.14 12.20
CA GLU A 199 18.32 -12.33 12.80
C GLU A 199 16.82 -12.36 12.55
N LYS A 200 16.15 -11.21 12.70
CA LYS A 200 14.72 -11.04 12.39
C LYS A 200 14.42 -11.33 10.92
N GLY A 201 15.25 -10.82 10.01
CA GLY A 201 15.18 -11.09 8.57
C GLY A 201 15.32 -12.58 8.26
N ILE A 202 16.31 -13.26 8.83
CA ILE A 202 16.50 -14.71 8.65
C ILE A 202 15.27 -15.49 9.14
N ASN A 203 14.77 -15.18 10.35
CA ASN A 203 13.59 -15.84 10.89
C ASN A 203 12.34 -15.58 10.04
N PHE A 204 12.21 -14.38 9.49
CA PHE A 204 11.22 -14.06 8.47
C PHE A 204 11.37 -15.00 7.26
N TYR A 205 12.56 -15.12 6.67
CA TYR A 205 12.80 -15.97 5.49
C TYR A 205 12.55 -17.46 5.74
N LEU A 206 12.80 -17.95 6.95
CA LEU A 206 12.60 -19.36 7.34
C LEU A 206 11.12 -19.72 7.58
N ASP A 207 10.23 -18.75 7.76
CA ASP A 207 8.81 -19.00 8.00
C ASP A 207 8.10 -19.60 6.77
N LYS A 208 7.69 -20.86 6.91
CA LYS A 208 7.00 -21.64 5.86
C LYS A 208 5.60 -21.13 5.57
N GLU A 209 4.85 -20.71 6.59
CA GLU A 209 3.51 -20.16 6.40
C GLU A 209 3.60 -18.83 5.64
N MET A 210 4.55 -17.97 6.00
CA MET A 210 4.77 -16.72 5.30
C MET A 210 5.18 -16.93 3.83
N ASN A 211 5.97 -17.96 3.51
CA ASN A 211 6.31 -18.26 2.11
C ASN A 211 5.05 -18.67 1.31
N LYS A 212 4.15 -19.45 1.91
CA LYS A 212 2.86 -19.77 1.28
C LYS A 212 2.05 -18.50 1.03
N THR A 213 1.93 -17.63 2.04
CA THR A 213 1.20 -16.36 1.92
C THR A 213 1.76 -15.46 0.83
N LEU A 214 3.08 -15.33 0.71
CA LEU A 214 3.68 -14.50 -0.34
C LEU A 214 3.49 -15.10 -1.73
N LYS A 215 3.55 -16.42 -1.88
CA LYS A 215 3.22 -17.10 -3.14
C LYS A 215 1.77 -16.85 -3.54
N ASP A 216 0.86 -16.90 -2.58
CA ASP A 216 -0.56 -16.59 -2.80
C ASP A 216 -0.74 -15.12 -3.21
N ILE A 217 -0.13 -14.17 -2.48
CA ILE A 217 -0.13 -12.74 -2.82
C ILE A 217 0.39 -12.52 -4.25
N TYR A 218 1.54 -13.11 -4.59
CA TYR A 218 2.12 -13.00 -5.93
C TYR A 218 1.19 -13.54 -7.02
N LYS A 219 0.55 -14.69 -6.78
CA LYS A 219 -0.42 -15.28 -7.71
C LYS A 219 -1.56 -14.30 -8.00
N TYR A 220 -2.19 -13.75 -6.97
CA TYR A 220 -3.31 -12.83 -7.14
C TYR A 220 -2.87 -11.50 -7.77
N TYR A 221 -1.72 -10.98 -7.35
CA TYR A 221 -1.15 -9.76 -7.93
C TYR A 221 -0.84 -9.94 -9.42
N TYR A 222 -0.25 -11.09 -9.79
CA TYR A 222 -0.01 -11.42 -11.19
C TYR A 222 -1.32 -11.47 -11.99
N GLN A 223 -2.35 -12.16 -11.49
CA GLN A 223 -3.66 -12.22 -12.15
C GLN A 223 -4.28 -10.84 -12.36
N ALA A 224 -4.25 -9.98 -11.34
CA ALA A 224 -4.73 -8.61 -11.45
C ALA A 224 -3.93 -7.81 -12.49
N SER A 225 -2.60 -7.96 -12.49
CA SER A 225 -1.72 -7.30 -13.46
C SER A 225 -1.94 -7.72 -14.91
N MET A 226 -2.39 -8.96 -15.15
CA MET A 226 -2.72 -9.43 -16.49
C MET A 226 -4.07 -8.91 -16.99
N LYS A 227 -5.00 -8.58 -16.08
CA LYS A 227 -6.36 -8.10 -16.40
C LYS A 227 -6.44 -6.58 -16.55
N SER A 228 -5.52 -5.82 -15.97
CA SER A 228 -5.55 -4.35 -16.02
C SER A 228 -5.13 -3.85 -17.41
N ALA A 229 -5.97 -3.01 -18.02
CA ALA A 229 -5.66 -2.29 -19.25
C ALA A 229 -4.74 -1.10 -18.91
N MET A 230 -3.47 -1.39 -18.69
CA MET A 230 -2.52 -0.39 -18.19
C MET A 230 -2.11 0.63 -19.25
N PRO A 231 -2.13 1.94 -18.95
CA PRO A 231 -1.33 2.90 -19.71
C PRO A 231 0.16 2.53 -19.62
N ILE A 232 0.90 2.68 -20.73
CA ILE A 232 2.28 2.18 -20.91
C ILE A 232 3.20 2.54 -19.73
N ASN A 233 3.11 3.77 -19.21
CA ASN A 233 3.96 4.29 -18.14
C ASN A 233 3.69 3.63 -16.77
N SER A 234 2.51 3.05 -16.57
CA SER A 234 2.16 2.32 -15.34
C SER A 234 2.56 0.84 -15.38
N LYS A 235 2.66 0.27 -16.59
CA LYS A 235 3.01 -1.14 -16.81
C LYS A 235 4.40 -1.49 -16.27
N ASP A 236 5.33 -0.55 -16.33
CA ASP A 236 6.70 -0.74 -15.86
C ASP A 236 6.81 -0.68 -14.33
N TYR A 237 6.08 0.23 -13.66
CA TYR A 237 5.98 0.29 -12.19
C TYR A 237 5.38 -0.99 -11.60
N TYR A 238 4.30 -1.51 -12.20
CA TYR A 238 3.68 -2.73 -11.72
C TYR A 238 4.50 -3.98 -12.02
N SER A 239 5.24 -3.98 -13.13
CA SER A 239 6.24 -5.01 -13.43
C SER A 239 7.37 -4.99 -12.41
N PHE A 240 7.84 -3.81 -11.99
CA PHE A 240 8.82 -3.65 -10.91
C PHE A 240 8.33 -4.22 -9.58
N PHE A 241 7.11 -3.87 -9.14
CA PHE A 241 6.55 -4.42 -7.90
C PHE A 241 6.39 -5.94 -7.94
N ARG A 242 6.01 -6.48 -9.10
CA ARG A 242 5.98 -7.92 -9.34
C ARG A 242 7.37 -8.55 -9.18
N PHE A 243 8.44 -7.86 -9.54
CA PHE A 243 9.82 -8.33 -9.38
C PHE A 243 10.24 -8.37 -7.92
N ASP A 244 9.96 -7.32 -7.15
CA ASP A 244 10.28 -7.26 -5.72
C ASP A 244 9.61 -8.41 -4.93
N LEU A 245 8.34 -8.69 -5.26
CA LEU A 245 7.61 -9.85 -4.71
C LEU A 245 8.24 -11.20 -5.11
N LEU A 246 8.60 -11.35 -6.38
CA LEU A 246 9.20 -12.59 -6.89
C LEU A 246 10.58 -12.84 -6.25
N GLU A 247 11.39 -11.80 -6.14
CA GLU A 247 12.69 -11.82 -5.48
C GLU A 247 12.56 -12.29 -4.02
N ALA A 248 11.62 -11.71 -3.26
CA ALA A 248 11.35 -12.14 -1.89
C ALA A 248 10.97 -13.64 -1.79
N ILE A 249 10.17 -14.16 -2.73
CA ILE A 249 9.79 -15.59 -2.77
C ILE A 249 10.98 -16.48 -3.12
N ILE A 250 11.84 -16.04 -4.05
CA ILE A 250 13.06 -16.78 -4.45
C ILE A 250 13.99 -16.90 -3.24
N PHE A 251 14.30 -15.79 -2.57
CA PHE A 251 15.13 -15.81 -1.36
C PHE A 251 14.58 -16.75 -0.29
N ARG A 252 13.27 -16.72 -0.04
CA ARG A 252 12.62 -17.63 0.92
C ARG A 252 12.77 -19.09 0.54
N THR A 253 12.47 -19.42 -0.71
CA THR A 253 12.55 -20.79 -1.20
C THR A 253 13.99 -21.30 -1.11
N MET A 254 14.97 -20.44 -1.34
CA MET A 254 16.38 -20.75 -1.11
C MET A 254 16.68 -20.99 0.37
N TYR A 255 16.28 -20.10 1.29
CA TYR A 255 16.51 -20.26 2.73
C TYR A 255 15.84 -21.52 3.31
N GLN A 256 14.66 -21.89 2.81
CA GLN A 256 13.89 -23.03 3.29
C GLN A 256 14.39 -24.39 2.76
N ASN A 257 14.85 -24.43 1.51
CA ASN A 257 15.35 -25.66 0.88
C ASN A 257 16.86 -25.86 1.10
N SER A 258 17.54 -24.88 1.70
CA SER A 258 18.93 -25.00 2.12
C SER A 258 19.01 -25.45 3.57
N THR A 259 19.10 -26.77 3.77
CA THR A 259 20.04 -27.25 4.79
C THR A 259 21.44 -26.88 4.30
N PHE A 260 21.89 -25.67 4.64
CA PHE A 260 23.19 -25.08 4.25
C PHE A 260 23.45 -24.90 2.73
N LEU A 261 23.57 -23.63 2.31
CA LEU A 261 24.51 -23.07 1.31
C LEU A 261 24.65 -23.65 -0.13
N GLU A 262 24.04 -24.78 -0.52
CA GLU A 262 24.19 -25.41 -1.86
C GLU A 262 23.02 -25.29 -2.88
N PRO A 263 21.73 -25.11 -2.55
CA PRO A 263 20.66 -25.35 -3.54
C PRO A 263 20.35 -24.18 -4.48
N LEU A 264 20.95 -23.01 -4.26
CA LEU A 264 20.71 -21.78 -5.02
C LEU A 264 20.77 -21.98 -6.55
N CYS A 265 21.77 -22.73 -7.01
CA CYS A 265 22.01 -22.97 -8.43
C CYS A 265 21.21 -24.16 -9.02
N LYS A 266 20.52 -24.93 -8.18
CA LYS A 266 19.64 -26.04 -8.59
C LYS A 266 18.15 -25.66 -8.58
N THR A 267 17.80 -24.46 -8.13
CA THR A 267 16.39 -24.07 -8.10
C THR A 267 15.87 -23.83 -9.53
N THR A 268 14.70 -24.38 -9.84
CA THR A 268 13.96 -24.20 -11.10
C THR A 268 13.70 -22.74 -11.46
N TYR A 269 13.97 -21.80 -10.55
CA TYR A 269 13.76 -20.36 -10.69
C TYR A 269 14.98 -19.60 -11.23
N VAL A 270 16.16 -20.22 -11.37
CA VAL A 270 17.35 -19.55 -11.97
C VAL A 270 17.04 -19.14 -13.41
N ASN A 271 16.38 -20.01 -14.18
CA ASN A 271 15.98 -19.70 -15.55
C ASN A 271 14.95 -18.57 -15.60
N ASP A 272 13.99 -18.55 -14.67
CA ASP A 272 13.00 -17.47 -14.57
C ASP A 272 13.66 -16.14 -14.23
N TYR A 273 14.60 -16.15 -13.27
CA TYR A 273 15.39 -14.98 -12.87
C TYR A 273 16.26 -14.46 -14.02
N MET A 274 17.00 -15.34 -14.70
CA MET A 274 17.84 -14.98 -15.85
C MET A 274 17.01 -14.43 -17.02
N SER A 275 15.88 -15.07 -17.35
CA SER A 275 14.94 -14.59 -18.36
C SER A 275 14.39 -13.20 -18.04
N LEU A 276 14.10 -12.94 -16.76
CA LEU A 276 13.65 -11.64 -16.27
C LEU A 276 14.73 -10.58 -16.39
N PHE A 277 15.95 -10.91 -15.97
CA PHE A 277 17.10 -10.02 -15.97
C PHE A 277 17.47 -9.58 -17.39
N GLU A 278 17.45 -10.51 -18.35
CA GLU A 278 17.63 -10.21 -19.77
C GLU A 278 16.55 -9.29 -20.33
N LYS A 279 15.27 -9.49 -19.97
CA LYS A 279 14.16 -8.63 -20.39
C LYS A 279 14.33 -7.20 -19.89
N LEU A 280 14.84 -7.03 -18.67
CA LEU A 280 15.12 -5.72 -18.07
C LEU A 280 16.30 -4.99 -18.73
N ILE A 281 17.37 -5.71 -19.08
CA ILE A 281 18.48 -5.14 -19.86
C ILE A 281 18.01 -4.71 -21.25
N LYS A 282 17.18 -5.52 -21.92
CA LYS A 282 16.61 -5.18 -23.23
C LYS A 282 15.71 -3.93 -23.14
N TRP A 283 14.88 -3.82 -22.11
CA TRP A 283 14.06 -2.63 -21.85
C TRP A 283 14.92 -1.37 -21.58
N SER A 284 15.94 -1.50 -20.73
CA SER A 284 16.90 -0.41 -20.43
C SER A 284 17.54 0.15 -21.69
N ASN A 285 17.96 -0.72 -22.61
CA ASN A 285 18.68 -0.33 -23.82
C ASN A 285 17.77 0.10 -24.99
N ASN A 286 16.45 -0.03 -24.86
CA ASN A 286 15.55 0.32 -25.95
C ASN A 286 15.33 1.84 -26.04
N SER A 287 16.02 2.50 -26.97
CA SER A 287 15.93 3.95 -27.20
C SER A 287 14.59 4.43 -27.77
N SER A 288 13.78 3.52 -28.33
CA SER A 288 12.44 3.84 -28.85
C SER A 288 11.38 4.03 -27.76
N VAL A 289 11.69 3.65 -26.52
CA VAL A 289 10.82 3.85 -25.35
C VAL A 289 11.20 5.15 -24.66
N LEU A 290 10.27 6.10 -24.62
CA LEU A 290 10.40 7.38 -23.92
C LEU A 290 10.39 7.13 -22.41
N LYS A 291 11.55 7.29 -21.77
CA LYS A 291 11.75 7.08 -20.33
C LYS A 291 11.71 8.42 -19.58
N THR A 292 10.97 8.47 -18.48
CA THR A 292 11.00 9.58 -17.52
C THR A 292 12.38 9.71 -16.87
N ASN A 293 12.64 10.82 -16.20
CA ASN A 293 13.92 11.03 -15.51
C ASN A 293 14.13 10.03 -14.35
N GLY A 294 13.06 9.63 -13.65
CA GLY A 294 13.11 8.57 -12.64
C GLY A 294 13.45 7.21 -13.24
N GLU A 295 12.84 6.86 -14.38
CA GLU A 295 13.12 5.59 -15.08
C GLU A 295 14.51 5.57 -15.72
N LYS A 296 15.00 6.70 -16.26
CA LYS A 296 16.39 6.84 -16.70
C LYS A 296 17.34 6.66 -15.52
N HIS A 297 17.06 7.30 -14.38
CA HIS A 297 17.86 7.17 -13.16
C HIS A 297 17.89 5.74 -12.63
N ILE A 298 16.74 5.07 -12.54
CA ILE A 298 16.61 3.69 -12.08
C ILE A 298 17.22 2.72 -13.10
N SER A 299 17.01 2.92 -14.40
CA SER A 299 17.63 2.11 -15.45
C SER A 299 19.15 2.28 -15.46
N GLU A 300 19.65 3.49 -15.29
CA GLU A 300 21.08 3.73 -15.10
C GLU A 300 21.59 3.14 -13.80
N LEU A 301 20.82 3.17 -12.71
CA LEU A 301 21.19 2.57 -11.44
C LEU A 301 21.29 1.06 -11.57
N PHE A 302 20.32 0.39 -12.20
CA PHE A 302 20.36 -1.05 -12.49
C PHE A 302 21.48 -1.41 -13.45
N LYS A 303 21.69 -0.63 -14.51
CA LYS A 303 22.79 -0.81 -15.46
C LYS A 303 24.15 -0.60 -14.77
N LYS A 304 24.26 0.41 -13.91
CA LYS A 304 25.43 0.63 -13.05
C LYS A 304 25.60 -0.54 -12.11
N ILE A 305 24.57 -1.00 -11.41
CA ILE A 305 24.64 -2.14 -10.47
C ILE A 305 25.06 -3.45 -11.16
N ALA A 306 24.45 -3.77 -12.30
CA ALA A 306 24.75 -4.98 -13.09
C ALA A 306 26.17 -4.96 -13.68
N LEU A 307 26.71 -3.76 -13.94
CA LEU A 307 28.00 -3.53 -14.57
C LEU A 307 29.07 -2.98 -13.60
N SER A 308 28.74 -2.80 -12.32
CA SER A 308 29.61 -2.15 -11.34
C SER A 308 30.63 -3.14 -10.79
N SER A 309 31.85 -2.65 -10.57
CA SER A 309 32.88 -3.33 -9.78
C SER A 309 32.60 -3.30 -8.27
N ASN A 310 31.65 -2.48 -7.81
CA ASN A 310 31.15 -2.37 -6.43
C ASN A 310 29.61 -2.19 -6.42
N PRO A 311 28.82 -3.26 -6.43
CA PRO A 311 27.36 -3.18 -6.37
C PRO A 311 26.88 -2.66 -5.01
N ASN A 312 25.62 -2.21 -4.89
CA ASN A 312 25.05 -1.98 -3.56
C ASN A 312 25.02 -3.30 -2.74
N LYS A 313 24.85 -3.24 -1.42
CA LYS A 313 24.96 -4.44 -0.55
C LYS A 313 24.05 -5.58 -1.01
N VAL A 314 22.82 -5.32 -1.46
CA VAL A 314 21.84 -6.35 -1.85
C VAL A 314 22.26 -7.04 -3.16
N SER A 315 22.60 -6.24 -4.18
CA SER A 315 23.06 -6.75 -5.47
C SER A 315 24.41 -7.45 -5.36
N THR A 316 25.26 -7.01 -4.43
CA THR A 316 26.52 -7.68 -4.09
C THR A 316 26.24 -9.07 -3.53
N HIS A 317 25.23 -9.26 -2.67
CA HIS A 317 24.93 -10.59 -2.12
C HIS A 317 24.37 -11.54 -3.19
N ILE A 318 23.53 -11.04 -4.10
CA ILE A 318 22.96 -11.83 -5.20
C ILE A 318 24.03 -12.18 -6.23
N LEU A 319 24.78 -11.18 -6.72
CA LEU A 319 25.85 -11.40 -7.68
C LEU A 319 26.98 -12.21 -7.08
N LYS A 320 27.32 -12.05 -5.79
CA LYS A 320 28.32 -12.89 -5.12
C LYS A 320 27.84 -14.32 -4.89
N ALA A 321 26.54 -14.52 -4.63
CA ALA A 321 25.96 -15.87 -4.57
C ALA A 321 25.97 -16.56 -5.95
N ILE A 322 25.73 -15.82 -7.03
CA ILE A 322 25.81 -16.30 -8.41
C ILE A 322 27.29 -16.54 -8.83
N ASP A 323 28.16 -15.54 -8.70
CA ASP A 323 29.59 -15.57 -9.05
C ASP A 323 30.36 -16.66 -8.28
N MET A 324 30.12 -16.82 -6.97
CA MET A 324 30.89 -17.78 -6.16
C MET A 324 30.41 -19.23 -6.29
N ARG A 325 29.18 -19.50 -6.76
CA ARG A 325 28.56 -20.83 -6.57
C ARG A 325 27.82 -21.40 -7.78
N CYS A 326 27.50 -20.57 -8.78
CA CYS A 326 26.76 -21.01 -9.97
C CYS A 326 27.59 -20.94 -11.27
N SER A 327 28.91 -20.70 -11.18
CA SER A 327 29.84 -20.57 -12.31
C SER A 327 29.92 -21.77 -13.25
N ASN A 328 29.47 -22.95 -12.80
CA ASN A 328 29.45 -24.19 -13.60
C ASN A 328 28.21 -24.34 -14.49
N TYR A 329 27.22 -23.45 -14.39
CA TYR A 329 26.02 -23.49 -15.23
C TYR A 329 26.24 -22.68 -16.52
N PRO A 330 25.94 -23.24 -17.71
CA PRO A 330 26.22 -22.59 -19.00
C PRO A 330 25.66 -21.17 -19.14
N GLN A 331 24.42 -20.94 -18.69
CA GLN A 331 23.76 -19.64 -18.79
C GLN A 331 24.38 -18.59 -17.85
N VAL A 332 24.86 -19.02 -16.68
CA VAL A 332 25.56 -18.15 -15.72
C VAL A 332 26.96 -17.83 -16.24
N LYS A 333 27.62 -18.80 -16.87
CA LYS A 333 28.93 -18.60 -17.48
C LYS A 333 28.89 -17.55 -18.60
N GLU A 334 27.88 -17.60 -19.46
CA GLU A 334 27.65 -16.61 -20.52
C GLU A 334 27.45 -15.19 -19.93
N PHE A 335 26.68 -15.08 -18.84
CA PHE A 335 26.48 -13.83 -18.11
C PHE A 335 27.79 -13.28 -17.48
N LEU A 336 28.61 -14.14 -16.87
CA LEU A 336 29.91 -13.75 -16.31
C LEU A 336 30.92 -13.35 -17.38
N GLU A 337 30.83 -13.93 -18.58
CA GLU A 337 31.67 -13.56 -19.72
C GLU A 337 31.29 -12.17 -20.28
N LEU A 338 30.00 -11.83 -20.32
CA LEU A 338 29.54 -10.47 -20.66
C LEU A 338 30.09 -9.40 -19.71
N LYS A 339 30.26 -9.71 -18.40
CA LYS A 339 30.89 -8.83 -17.40
C LYS A 339 32.39 -8.61 -17.69
N LYS A 340 33.10 -9.66 -18.11
CA LYS A 340 34.55 -9.60 -18.41
C LYS A 340 34.89 -8.82 -19.69
N ILE A 341 34.02 -8.85 -20.69
CA ILE A 341 34.24 -8.19 -21.99
C ILE A 341 34.25 -6.65 -21.87
N LYS A 342 33.62 -6.06 -20.84
CA LYS A 342 33.55 -4.60 -20.66
C LYS A 342 34.49 -4.01 -19.60
N GLY A 343 35.08 -4.81 -18.72
CA GLY A 343 36.10 -4.36 -17.77
C GLY A 343 37.48 -4.11 -18.40
N LYS A 344 37.61 -4.28 -19.72
CA LYS A 344 38.84 -4.07 -20.51
C LYS A 344 38.75 -2.86 -21.47
N LYS A 345 37.75 -2.00 -21.33
CA LYS A 345 37.64 -0.75 -22.10
C LYS A 345 37.91 0.47 -21.24
#